data_AF-A0A382HUX4-F1
#
_entry.id   AF-A0A382HUX4-F1
#
_cell.length_a   1.000
_cell.length_b   1.000
_cell.length_c   1.000
_cell.angle_alpha   90.00
_cell.angle_beta   90.00
_cell.angle_gamma   90.00
#
_symmetry.space_group_name_H-M   'P 1'
#
loop_
_entity.id
_entity.type
_entity.pdbx_description
1 polymer ?
#
loop_
_entity_poly.entity_id
_entity_poly.type
_entity_poly.pdbx_seq_one_letter_code
_entity_poly.pdbx_strand_id
1 'polypeptide(L)'
;MVYWLAIHIPSSVTYSSLVLPDSAQRTARVYFSHLPAVLLSIAALCIAFALAGPRTGDATTKVKREGIALIMAMDRSGSMDARDFVEGDYSVSRLEALKNVFREFVLGEQTGNGRPNDLVGIVSFGTYADGICPLTLDHNNLVAIMDDIKVATQQTEAATAVGEGLALSVERLLQHESKSKVIVLLTDGVNNAGVIQPLHAADLAAANDIKVYTIAAGITGLAPMPVTMQDGSVSL
;
A
#
# COMPACT_ATOMS: atom_id res chain seq x y z
N MET A 1 -41.52 4.60 -38.38
CA MET A 1 -42.36 5.36 -39.35
C MET A 1 -43.21 4.45 -40.24
N VAL A 2 -42.64 3.40 -40.87
CA VAL A 2 -43.37 2.51 -41.80
C VAL A 2 -44.53 1.74 -41.15
N TYR A 3 -44.35 1.17 -39.95
CA TYR A 3 -45.42 0.46 -39.24
C TYR A 3 -46.60 1.38 -38.86
N TRP A 4 -46.29 2.61 -38.43
CA TRP A 4 -47.29 3.59 -38.03
C TRP A 4 -48.10 4.12 -39.22
N LEU A 5 -47.46 4.28 -40.39
CA LEU A 5 -48.14 4.58 -41.66
C LEU A 5 -48.97 3.40 -42.18
N ALA A 6 -48.56 2.16 -41.95
CA ALA A 6 -49.30 0.97 -42.38
C ALA A 6 -50.59 0.72 -41.59
N ILE A 7 -50.67 1.21 -40.35
CA ILE A 7 -51.88 1.12 -39.50
C ILE A 7 -52.93 2.18 -39.89
N HIS A 8 -52.57 3.20 -40.67
CA HIS A 8 -53.44 4.32 -41.03
C HIS A 8 -54.19 4.16 -42.37
N ILE A 9 -54.34 2.94 -42.89
CA ILE A 9 -55.28 2.68 -43.99
C ILE A 9 -56.55 2.08 -43.37
N PRO A 10 -57.60 2.87 -43.10
CA PRO A 10 -58.86 2.33 -42.59
C PRO A 10 -59.62 1.72 -43.76
N SER A 11 -59.31 0.47 -44.12
CA SER A 11 -60.24 -0.37 -44.87
C SER A 11 -61.22 -1.00 -43.87
N SER A 12 -62.15 -0.18 -43.36
CA SER A 12 -63.30 -0.68 -42.63
C SER A 12 -64.36 -1.15 -43.62
N VAL A 13 -64.73 -2.42 -43.53
CA VAL A 13 -65.89 -2.96 -44.25
C VAL A 13 -66.97 -3.19 -43.19
N THR A 14 -68.04 -2.41 -43.26
CA THR A 14 -69.18 -2.52 -42.36
C THR A 14 -70.08 -3.68 -42.80
N TYR A 15 -70.32 -4.64 -41.91
CA TYR A 15 -71.23 -5.76 -42.14
C TYR A 15 -72.46 -5.63 -41.23
N SER A 16 -73.66 -5.85 -41.76
CA SER A 16 -74.92 -5.81 -40.98
C SER A 16 -75.13 -7.00 -40.05
N SER A 17 -74.32 -8.07 -40.14
CA SER A 17 -74.38 -9.19 -39.20
C SER A 17 -73.00 -9.78 -38.93
N LEU A 18 -72.75 -10.14 -37.67
CA LEU A 18 -71.48 -10.73 -37.20
C LEU A 18 -71.40 -12.26 -37.42
N VAL A 19 -72.39 -12.85 -38.08
CA VAL A 19 -72.47 -14.31 -38.30
C VAL A 19 -71.57 -14.78 -39.46
N LEU A 20 -71.29 -13.89 -40.41
CA LEU A 20 -70.46 -14.18 -41.59
C LEU A 20 -68.93 -14.17 -41.36
N PRO A 21 -68.34 -13.26 -40.56
CA PRO A 21 -66.88 -13.22 -40.39
C PRO A 21 -66.30 -14.33 -39.50
N ASP A 22 -67.12 -15.03 -38.71
CA ASP A 22 -66.65 -16.11 -37.82
C ASP A 22 -66.33 -17.42 -38.56
N SER A 23 -66.79 -17.57 -39.81
CA SER A 23 -66.54 -18.74 -40.67
C SER A 23 -65.38 -18.54 -41.67
N ALA A 24 -64.74 -17.36 -41.68
CA ALA A 24 -63.63 -17.07 -42.57
C ALA A 24 -62.33 -17.71 -42.05
N GLN A 25 -61.67 -18.51 -42.89
CA GLN A 25 -60.37 -19.10 -42.56
C GLN A 25 -59.34 -17.98 -42.32
N ARG A 26 -58.76 -17.96 -41.12
CA ARG A 26 -57.72 -17.00 -40.75
C ARG A 26 -56.46 -17.28 -41.58
N THR A 27 -56.24 -16.49 -42.62
CA THR A 27 -55.02 -16.54 -43.45
C THR A 27 -53.78 -16.29 -42.60
N ALA A 28 -52.64 -16.92 -42.91
CA ALA A 28 -51.36 -16.75 -42.20
C ALA A 28 -50.97 -15.26 -41.99
N ARG A 29 -51.36 -14.39 -42.94
CA ARG A 29 -51.17 -12.94 -42.89
C ARG A 29 -51.86 -12.24 -41.71
N VAL A 30 -52.96 -12.79 -41.21
CA VAL A 30 -53.67 -12.31 -40.00
C VAL A 30 -52.87 -12.66 -38.75
N TYR A 31 -52.28 -13.86 -38.70
CA TYR A 31 -51.44 -14.30 -37.59
C TYR A 31 -50.13 -13.50 -37.51
N PHE A 32 -49.53 -13.19 -38.66
CA PHE A 32 -48.30 -12.40 -38.76
C PHE A 32 -48.50 -10.88 -38.61
N SER A 33 -49.73 -10.39 -38.45
CA SER A 33 -50.02 -8.96 -38.34
C SER A 33 -49.44 -8.30 -37.07
N HIS A 34 -49.27 -9.06 -35.99
CA HIS A 34 -48.68 -8.59 -34.72
C HIS A 34 -47.16 -8.69 -34.67
N LEU A 35 -46.53 -9.42 -35.60
CA LEU A 35 -45.08 -9.65 -35.63
C LEU A 35 -44.25 -8.35 -35.69
N PRO A 36 -44.62 -7.31 -36.47
CA PRO A 36 -43.87 -6.05 -36.50
C PRO A 36 -43.95 -5.28 -35.18
N ALA A 37 -45.09 -5.36 -34.47
CA ALA A 37 -45.27 -4.69 -33.18
C ALA A 37 -44.38 -5.32 -32.10
N VAL A 38 -44.31 -6.65 -32.08
CA VAL A 38 -43.46 -7.42 -31.16
C VAL A 38 -41.98 -7.15 -31.42
N LEU A 39 -41.58 -7.07 -32.70
CA LEU A 39 -40.19 -6.73 -33.05
C LEU A 39 -39.81 -5.31 -32.61
N LEU A 40 -40.74 -4.36 -32.73
CA LEU A 40 -40.52 -2.97 -32.33
C LEU A 40 -40.43 -2.81 -30.80
N SER A 41 -41.24 -3.54 -30.04
CA SER A 41 -41.15 -3.53 -28.57
C SER A 41 -39.86 -4.18 -28.07
N ILE A 42 -39.41 -5.28 -28.69
CA ILE A 42 -38.11 -5.90 -28.38
C ILE A 42 -36.96 -4.93 -28.68
N ALA A 43 -36.99 -4.26 -29.85
CA ALA A 43 -35.96 -3.29 -30.21
C ALA A 43 -35.89 -2.11 -29.22
N ALA A 44 -37.05 -1.58 -28.79
CA ALA A 44 -37.11 -0.53 -27.78
C ALA A 44 -36.54 -0.99 -26.43
N LEU A 45 -36.82 -2.24 -26.03
CA LEU A 45 -36.33 -2.83 -24.79
C LEU A 45 -34.80 -3.02 -24.83
N CYS A 46 -34.24 -3.47 -25.96
CA CYS A 46 -32.80 -3.56 -26.16
C CYS A 46 -32.11 -2.18 -26.10
N ILE A 47 -32.71 -1.15 -26.71
CA ILE A 47 -32.19 0.22 -26.65
C ILE A 47 -32.20 0.75 -25.21
N ALA A 48 -33.29 0.52 -24.48
CA ALA A 48 -33.38 0.90 -23.07
C ALA A 48 -32.31 0.20 -22.21
N PHE A 49 -32.06 -1.09 -22.46
CA PHE A 49 -31.03 -1.85 -21.74
C PHE A 49 -29.61 -1.38 -22.06
N ALA A 50 -29.34 -1.02 -23.31
CA ALA A 50 -28.07 -0.45 -23.72
C ALA A 50 -27.82 0.93 -23.10
N LEU A 51 -28.87 1.78 -23.05
CA LEU A 51 -28.83 3.11 -22.40
C LEU A 51 -28.66 3.02 -20.88
N ALA A 52 -29.25 2.00 -20.23
CA ALA A 52 -29.07 1.76 -18.81
C ALA A 52 -27.61 1.44 -18.45
N GLY A 53 -26.80 1.04 -19.43
CA GLY A 53 -25.37 0.82 -19.29
C GLY A 53 -25.02 -0.03 -18.07
N PRO A 54 -25.54 -1.27 -17.96
CA PRO A 54 -25.28 -2.12 -16.81
C PRO A 54 -23.77 -2.39 -16.74
N ARG A 55 -23.12 -1.74 -15.78
CA ARG A 55 -21.70 -1.98 -15.47
C ARG A 55 -21.63 -3.02 -14.37
N THR A 56 -21.01 -4.15 -14.67
CA THR A 56 -20.46 -5.01 -13.62
C THR A 56 -19.38 -4.20 -12.92
N GLY A 57 -19.51 -4.02 -11.60
CA GLY A 57 -18.49 -3.34 -10.80
C GLY A 57 -17.14 -3.98 -11.05
N ASP A 58 -16.10 -3.15 -11.15
CA ASP A 58 -14.74 -3.63 -11.35
C ASP A 58 -14.48 -4.77 -10.38
N ALA A 59 -14.16 -5.95 -10.93
CA ALA A 59 -13.53 -6.99 -10.15
C ALA A 59 -12.22 -6.38 -9.69
N THR A 60 -12.23 -5.78 -8.49
CA THR A 60 -11.03 -5.50 -7.73
C THR A 60 -10.39 -6.86 -7.60
N THR A 61 -9.50 -7.15 -8.55
CA THR A 61 -8.67 -8.33 -8.49
C THR A 61 -7.86 -8.08 -7.24
N LYS A 62 -8.31 -8.62 -6.11
CA LYS A 62 -7.53 -8.69 -4.89
C LYS A 62 -6.38 -9.58 -5.27
N VAL A 63 -5.34 -8.99 -5.85
CA VAL A 63 -4.08 -9.67 -6.10
C VAL A 63 -3.60 -10.02 -4.71
N LYS A 64 -3.83 -11.27 -4.27
CA LYS A 64 -3.16 -11.84 -3.12
C LYS A 64 -1.69 -11.93 -3.51
N ARG A 65 -0.98 -10.81 -3.36
CA ARG A 65 0.46 -10.78 -3.46
C ARG A 65 0.98 -11.35 -2.15
N GLU A 66 1.75 -12.41 -2.25
CA GLU A 66 2.46 -13.01 -1.11
C GLU A 66 3.61 -12.08 -0.74
N GLY A 67 3.28 -10.99 -0.04
CA GLY A 67 4.24 -10.07 0.56
C GLY A 67 4.35 -10.30 2.06
N ILE A 68 5.48 -9.91 2.63
CA ILE A 68 5.67 -9.84 4.07
C ILE A 68 5.35 -8.43 4.58
N ALA A 69 4.96 -8.29 5.85
CA ALA A 69 4.98 -7.00 6.52
C ALA A 69 6.30 -6.83 7.26
N LEU A 70 6.99 -5.73 7.00
CA LEU A 70 8.33 -5.44 7.48
C LEU A 70 8.37 -4.05 8.11
N ILE A 71 8.84 -3.97 9.35
CA ILE A 71 9.16 -2.69 9.99
C ILE A 71 10.67 -2.54 10.11
N MET A 72 11.17 -1.41 9.63
CA MET A 72 12.53 -0.96 9.91
C MET A 72 12.51 -0.15 11.20
N ALA A 73 13.11 -0.68 12.26
CA ALA A 73 13.30 0.02 13.52
C ALA A 73 14.71 0.60 13.53
N MET A 74 14.84 1.91 13.41
CA MET A 74 16.12 2.60 13.26
C MET A 74 16.46 3.49 14.44
N ASP A 75 17.66 3.30 14.96
CA ASP A 75 18.27 4.19 15.93
C ASP A 75 18.60 5.54 15.29
N ARG A 76 18.18 6.63 15.95
CA ARG A 76 18.51 8.03 15.58
C ARG A 76 19.31 8.76 16.65
N SER A 77 19.87 8.03 17.62
CA SER A 77 20.70 8.60 18.67
C SER A 77 21.98 9.24 18.11
N GLY A 78 22.62 10.09 18.91
CA GLY A 78 23.79 10.86 18.48
C GLY A 78 24.95 10.00 17.96
N SER A 79 25.11 8.75 18.42
CA SER A 79 26.14 7.83 17.94
C SER A 79 25.97 7.41 16.48
N MET A 80 24.79 7.61 15.90
CA MET A 80 24.49 7.32 14.50
C MET A 80 25.03 8.41 13.55
N ASP A 81 25.53 9.53 14.08
CA ASP A 81 26.27 10.56 13.33
C ASP A 81 27.78 10.24 13.20
N ALA A 82 28.24 9.12 13.78
CA ALA A 82 29.61 8.67 13.62
C ALA A 82 29.95 8.47 12.14
N ARG A 83 31.12 8.96 11.72
CA ARG A 83 31.59 8.89 10.32
C ARG A 83 32.62 7.78 10.10
N ASP A 84 32.28 6.58 10.53
CA ASP A 84 33.15 5.40 10.46
C ASP A 84 32.97 4.57 9.17
N PHE A 85 32.00 4.92 8.32
CA PHE A 85 31.80 4.34 7.01
C PHE A 85 32.39 5.22 5.91
N VAL A 86 32.93 4.59 4.86
CA VAL A 86 33.52 5.28 3.70
C VAL A 86 32.76 4.87 2.45
N GLU A 87 32.27 5.86 1.71
CA GLU A 87 31.63 5.68 0.42
C GLU A 87 32.39 6.48 -0.64
N GLY A 88 33.10 5.77 -1.52
CA GLY A 88 34.07 6.38 -2.43
C GLY A 88 35.23 7.04 -1.68
N ASP A 89 35.37 8.36 -1.85
CA ASP A 89 36.41 9.18 -1.20
C ASP A 89 35.90 9.97 0.03
N TYR A 90 34.63 9.79 0.43
CA TYR A 90 34.00 10.56 1.49
C TYR A 90 33.60 9.70 2.70
N SER A 91 33.75 10.25 3.91
CA SER A 91 33.25 9.66 5.14
C SER A 91 31.74 9.94 5.27
N VAL A 92 30.92 8.91 5.37
CA VAL A 92 29.46 8.99 5.53
C VAL A 92 29.06 8.63 6.95
N SER A 93 27.96 9.21 7.44
CA SER A 93 27.43 8.85 8.75
C SER A 93 26.87 7.41 8.74
N ARG A 94 26.83 6.76 9.91
CA ARG A 94 26.16 5.44 10.05
C ARG A 94 24.72 5.49 9.58
N LEU A 95 23.99 6.54 9.94
CA LEU A 95 22.60 6.72 9.52
C LEU A 95 22.48 6.80 8.00
N GLU A 96 23.32 7.58 7.32
CA GLU A 96 23.32 7.68 5.86
C GLU A 96 23.67 6.34 5.19
N ALA A 97 24.69 5.64 5.67
CA ALA A 97 25.04 4.32 5.16
C ALA A 97 23.84 3.34 5.26
N LEU A 98 23.11 3.39 6.38
CA LEU A 98 21.90 2.59 6.57
C LEU A 98 20.76 2.98 5.62
N LYS A 99 20.55 4.28 5.36
CA LYS A 99 19.57 4.75 4.38
C LYS A 99 19.87 4.23 2.97
N ASN A 100 21.14 4.21 2.58
CA ASN A 100 21.58 3.70 1.28
C ASN A 100 21.32 2.19 1.16
N VAL A 101 21.70 1.41 2.17
CA VAL A 101 21.41 -0.04 2.23
C VAL A 101 19.91 -0.30 2.20
N PHE A 102 19.13 0.53 2.89
CA PHE A 102 17.68 0.41 2.93
C PHE A 102 17.02 0.71 1.57
N ARG A 103 17.45 1.79 0.90
CA ARG A 103 17.01 2.12 -0.47
C ARG A 103 17.25 0.93 -1.38
N GLU A 104 18.45 0.36 -1.31
CA GLU A 104 18.81 -0.82 -2.09
C GLU A 104 17.95 -2.04 -1.73
N PHE A 105 17.70 -2.27 -0.44
CA PHE A 105 16.90 -3.41 0.01
C PHE A 105 15.44 -3.36 -0.45
N VAL A 106 14.85 -2.16 -0.51
CA VAL A 106 13.44 -1.98 -0.89
C VAL A 106 13.27 -1.82 -2.39
N LEU A 107 14.04 -0.93 -3.01
CA LEU A 107 13.92 -0.62 -4.45
C LEU A 107 14.70 -1.60 -5.33
N GLY A 108 15.81 -2.16 -4.83
CA GLY A 108 16.70 -3.04 -5.59
C GLY A 108 17.40 -2.32 -6.74
N GLU A 109 17.79 -1.05 -6.57
CA GLU A 109 18.36 -0.22 -7.64
C GLU A 109 19.66 -0.79 -8.22
N GLN A 110 20.51 -1.42 -7.40
CA GLN A 110 21.81 -1.96 -7.80
C GLN A 110 21.76 -3.46 -8.12
N THR A 111 20.94 -4.22 -7.41
CA THR A 111 20.87 -5.70 -7.54
C THR A 111 19.72 -6.18 -8.41
N GLY A 112 18.74 -5.33 -8.72
CA GLY A 112 17.53 -5.69 -9.47
C GLY A 112 16.53 -6.55 -8.70
N ASN A 113 16.82 -6.89 -7.44
CA ASN A 113 16.03 -7.76 -6.58
C ASN A 113 15.32 -6.97 -5.47
N GLY A 114 14.54 -5.96 -5.89
CA GLY A 114 13.71 -5.17 -4.96
C GLY A 114 12.55 -5.97 -4.36
N ARG A 115 11.78 -5.31 -3.50
CA ARG A 115 10.67 -5.91 -2.74
C ARG A 115 9.30 -5.32 -3.09
N PRO A 116 8.87 -5.33 -4.37
CA PRO A 116 7.69 -4.58 -4.86
C PRO A 116 6.34 -5.02 -4.28
N ASN A 117 6.31 -6.09 -3.50
CA ASN A 117 5.09 -6.69 -2.96
C ASN A 117 5.07 -6.67 -1.43
N ASP A 118 6.15 -6.26 -0.77
CA ASP A 118 6.25 -6.27 0.68
C ASP A 118 5.71 -4.96 1.26
N LEU A 119 4.99 -5.05 2.37
CA LEU A 119 4.56 -3.88 3.11
C LEU A 119 5.71 -3.43 3.99
N VAL A 120 6.22 -2.23 3.77
CA VAL A 120 7.35 -1.69 4.53
C VAL A 120 6.88 -0.49 5.33
N GLY A 121 7.31 -0.39 6.58
CA GLY A 121 7.11 0.77 7.44
C GLY A 121 8.40 1.13 8.18
N ILE A 122 8.42 2.33 8.74
CA ILE A 122 9.60 2.89 9.43
C ILE A 122 9.20 3.32 10.83
N VAL A 123 9.94 2.82 11.80
CA VAL A 123 9.95 3.28 13.19
C VAL A 123 11.34 3.83 13.46
N SER A 124 11.42 5.04 14.01
CA SER A 124 12.67 5.60 14.50
C SER A 124 12.63 5.67 16.01
N PHE A 125 13.75 5.41 16.67
CA PHE A 125 13.83 5.53 18.12
C PHE A 125 15.12 6.24 18.53
N GLY A 126 14.98 7.04 19.58
CA GLY A 126 16.08 7.64 20.33
C GLY A 126 15.68 7.57 21.79
N THR A 127 15.43 8.72 22.42
CA THR A 127 14.91 8.76 23.80
C THR A 127 13.50 8.18 23.92
N TYR A 128 12.72 8.28 22.84
CA TYR A 128 11.40 7.69 22.68
C TYR A 128 11.28 7.10 21.27
N ALA A 129 10.27 6.25 21.05
CA ALA A 129 9.98 5.63 19.76
C ALA A 129 8.89 6.37 18.99
N ASP A 130 9.15 6.63 17.71
CA ASP A 130 8.28 7.34 16.78
C ASP A 130 7.96 6.48 15.54
N GLY A 131 6.67 6.38 15.22
CA GLY A 131 6.22 5.74 13.97
C GLY A 131 6.26 6.73 12.81
N ILE A 132 7.38 6.78 12.10
CA ILE A 132 7.62 7.74 11.01
C ILE A 132 6.76 7.43 9.78
N CYS A 133 6.69 6.15 9.39
CA CYS A 133 5.93 5.72 8.23
C CYS A 133 5.13 4.45 8.56
N PRO A 134 3.80 4.44 8.36
CA PRO A 134 3.02 3.22 8.48
C PRO A 134 3.37 2.22 7.35
N LEU A 135 2.93 0.97 7.52
CA LEU A 135 3.11 -0.08 6.50
C LEU A 135 2.48 0.35 5.16
N THR A 136 3.29 0.45 4.12
CA THR A 136 2.87 0.85 2.77
C THR A 136 3.57 0.04 1.68
N LEU A 137 2.93 -0.01 0.51
CA LEU A 137 3.53 -0.52 -0.74
C LEU A 137 4.16 0.60 -1.56
N ASP A 138 3.94 1.87 -1.19
CA ASP A 138 4.55 3.02 -1.86
C ASP A 138 5.98 3.21 -1.38
N HIS A 139 6.88 2.45 -2.00
CA HIS A 139 8.30 2.48 -1.69
C HIS A 139 8.98 3.79 -2.05
N ASN A 140 8.51 4.49 -3.08
CA ASN A 140 9.10 5.77 -3.48
C ASN A 140 8.85 6.83 -2.41
N ASN A 141 7.62 6.93 -1.92
CA ASN A 141 7.29 7.85 -0.83
C ASN A 141 7.99 7.44 0.47
N LEU A 142 8.08 6.13 0.73
CA LEU A 142 8.77 5.63 1.91
C LEU A 142 10.27 5.99 1.92
N VAL A 143 10.94 5.90 0.76
CA VAL A 143 12.35 6.32 0.63
C VAL A 143 12.49 7.83 0.79
N ALA A 144 11.58 8.63 0.24
CA ALA A 144 11.59 10.08 0.46
C ALA A 144 11.44 10.46 1.95
N ILE A 145 10.54 9.78 2.67
CA ILE A 145 10.38 9.95 4.12
C ILE A 145 11.64 9.54 4.87
N MET A 146 12.28 8.43 4.47
CA MET A 146 13.53 7.96 5.05
C MET A 146 14.66 8.98 4.88
N ASP A 147 14.78 9.59 3.70
CA ASP A 147 15.81 10.59 3.40
C ASP A 147 15.73 11.80 4.34
N ASP A 148 14.52 12.18 4.78
CA ASP A 148 14.28 13.30 5.70
C ASP A 148 14.63 12.99 7.17
N ILE A 149 14.81 11.73 7.56
CA ILE A 149 15.16 11.36 8.95
C ILE A 149 16.57 11.84 9.28
N LYS A 150 16.71 12.70 10.28
CA LYS A 150 18.01 13.21 10.73
C LYS A 150 18.40 12.63 12.08
N VAL A 151 19.71 12.57 12.33
CA VAL A 151 20.22 12.23 13.66
C VAL A 151 19.72 13.27 14.66
N ALA A 152 19.34 12.81 15.84
CA ALA A 152 18.94 13.68 16.93
C ALA A 152 20.08 14.66 17.28
N THR A 153 19.89 15.93 16.94
CA THR A 153 20.92 16.97 17.12
C THR A 153 20.89 17.59 18.51
N GLN A 154 19.81 17.36 19.27
CA GLN A 154 19.63 17.89 20.61
C GLN A 154 20.17 16.89 21.64
N GLN A 155 21.01 17.35 22.56
CA GLN A 155 21.62 16.52 23.62
C GLN A 155 20.58 15.85 24.53
N THR A 156 19.37 16.42 24.64
CA THR A 156 18.23 15.85 25.37
C THR A 156 17.67 14.58 24.71
N GLU A 157 17.98 14.33 23.43
CA GLU A 157 17.53 13.17 22.66
C GLU A 157 18.64 12.11 22.46
N ALA A 158 19.79 12.26 23.10
CA ALA A 158 20.96 11.38 22.96
C ALA A 158 20.86 10.04 23.74
N ALA A 159 19.66 9.67 24.16
CA ALA A 159 19.39 8.36 24.74
C ALA A 159 18.80 7.41 23.67
N THR A 160 18.80 6.12 23.98
CA THR A 160 18.40 5.03 23.10
C THR A 160 17.47 4.08 23.85
N ALA A 161 16.21 4.04 23.42
CA ALA A 161 15.13 3.22 23.96
C ALA A 161 14.77 2.10 22.96
N VAL A 162 15.67 1.12 22.84
CA VAL A 162 15.53 -0.01 21.90
C VAL A 162 14.26 -0.81 22.20
N GLY A 163 13.95 -1.02 23.48
CA GLY A 163 12.75 -1.78 23.88
C GLY A 163 11.44 -1.10 23.48
N GLU A 164 11.35 0.23 23.57
CA GLU A 164 10.19 0.98 23.10
C GLU A 164 10.08 0.99 21.57
N GLY A 165 11.21 1.12 20.87
CA GLY A 165 11.27 1.01 19.41
C GLY A 165 10.78 -0.34 18.90
N LEU A 166 11.21 -1.42 19.54
CA LEU A 166 10.74 -2.78 19.25
C LEU A 166 9.27 -2.96 19.60
N ALA A 167 8.81 -2.50 20.77
CA ALA A 167 7.42 -2.63 21.18
C ALA A 167 6.47 -1.90 20.22
N LEU A 168 6.81 -0.67 19.82
CA LEU A 168 6.04 0.08 18.83
C LEU A 168 6.03 -0.65 17.48
N SER A 169 7.16 -1.21 17.06
CA SER A 169 7.26 -1.99 15.82
C SER A 169 6.34 -3.21 15.84
N VAL A 170 6.28 -3.93 16.98
CA VAL A 170 5.35 -5.04 17.20
C VAL A 170 3.90 -4.56 17.10
N GLU A 171 3.55 -3.48 17.80
CA GLU A 171 2.20 -2.91 17.76
C GLU A 171 1.75 -2.58 16.32
N ARG A 172 2.62 -1.94 15.53
CA ARG A 172 2.33 -1.61 14.13
C ARG A 172 2.13 -2.84 13.26
N LEU A 173 2.91 -3.90 13.48
CA LEU A 173 2.75 -5.17 12.75
C LEU A 173 1.50 -5.94 13.16
N LEU A 174 1.04 -5.79 14.41
CA LEU A 174 -0.18 -6.43 14.90
C LEU A 174 -1.45 -5.84 14.28
N GLN A 175 -1.42 -4.57 13.89
CA GLN A 175 -2.54 -3.90 13.21
C GLN A 175 -2.81 -4.41 11.78
N HIS A 176 -1.91 -5.22 11.21
CA HIS A 176 -2.04 -5.74 9.85
C HIS A 176 -2.19 -7.27 9.80
N GLU A 177 -3.06 -7.77 8.92
CA GLU A 177 -3.35 -9.20 8.70
C GLU A 177 -2.34 -9.91 7.77
N SER A 178 -1.06 -9.55 7.85
CA SER A 178 -0.03 -10.20 7.04
C SER A 178 0.37 -11.56 7.62
N LYS A 179 0.52 -12.57 6.75
CA LYS A 179 0.93 -13.94 7.16
C LYS A 179 2.35 -14.01 7.73
N SER A 180 3.25 -13.19 7.21
CA SER A 180 4.65 -13.12 7.64
C SER A 180 4.96 -11.72 8.10
N LYS A 181 5.50 -11.60 9.32
CA LYS A 181 5.82 -10.32 9.98
C LYS A 181 7.27 -10.31 10.41
N VAL A 182 7.97 -9.23 10.08
CA VAL A 182 9.41 -9.11 10.32
C VAL A 182 9.73 -7.70 10.84
N ILE A 183 10.63 -7.63 11.81
CA ILE A 183 11.24 -6.38 12.27
C ILE A 183 12.72 -6.47 11.93
N VAL A 184 13.25 -5.44 11.28
CA VAL A 184 14.70 -5.25 11.13
C VAL A 184 15.10 -4.14 12.07
N LEU A 185 15.84 -4.48 13.11
CA LEU A 185 16.33 -3.55 14.13
C LEU A 185 17.75 -3.11 13.78
N LEU A 186 17.96 -1.80 13.66
CA LEU A 186 19.24 -1.19 13.35
C LEU A 186 19.66 -0.30 14.51
N THR A 187 20.77 -0.63 15.17
CA THR A 187 21.26 0.05 16.37
C THR A 187 22.75 -0.17 16.57
N ASP A 188 23.39 0.66 17.39
CA ASP A 188 24.74 0.45 17.89
C ASP A 188 24.81 -0.50 19.11
N GLY A 189 23.65 -0.96 19.59
CA GLY A 189 23.51 -1.94 20.67
C GLY A 189 23.41 -1.33 22.07
N VAL A 190 23.38 0.00 22.20
CA VAL A 190 23.23 0.67 23.49
C VAL A 190 21.75 0.83 23.82
N ASN A 191 21.36 0.49 25.05
CA ASN A 191 20.03 0.80 25.59
C ASN A 191 20.19 1.48 26.94
N ASN A 192 19.94 2.78 27.01
CA ASN A 192 20.12 3.61 28.20
C ASN A 192 18.86 4.41 28.57
N ALA A 193 17.77 4.26 27.80
CA ALA A 193 16.47 4.85 28.07
C ALA A 193 15.33 3.83 27.85
N GLY A 194 14.11 4.31 28.10
CA GLY A 194 12.88 3.55 27.93
C GLY A 194 12.47 2.75 29.17
N VAL A 195 11.17 2.51 29.30
CA VAL A 195 10.60 1.71 30.40
C VAL A 195 10.69 0.21 30.08
N ILE A 196 10.58 -0.13 28.80
CA ILE A 196 10.55 -1.51 28.32
C ILE A 196 11.97 -1.99 28.07
N GLN A 197 12.35 -3.12 28.68
CA GLN A 197 13.62 -3.77 28.41
C GLN A 197 13.61 -4.41 27.02
N PRO A 198 14.71 -4.34 26.23
CA PRO A 198 14.78 -4.92 24.89
C PRO A 198 14.41 -6.40 24.84
N LEU A 199 14.80 -7.16 25.86
CA LEU A 199 14.50 -8.60 25.94
C LEU A 199 12.99 -8.87 26.08
N HIS A 200 12.28 -8.07 26.90
CA HIS A 200 10.82 -8.21 27.03
C HIS A 200 10.10 -7.83 25.72
N ALA A 201 10.61 -6.84 24.98
CA ALA A 201 10.06 -6.49 23.67
C ALA A 201 10.31 -7.60 22.64
N ALA A 202 11.47 -8.29 22.71
CA ALA A 202 11.76 -9.45 21.89
C ALA A 202 10.86 -10.65 22.24
N ASP A 203 10.59 -10.90 23.52
CA ASP A 203 9.64 -11.93 23.96
C ASP A 203 8.23 -11.63 23.43
N LEU A 204 7.81 -10.35 23.44
CA LEU A 204 6.54 -9.91 22.86
C LEU A 204 6.50 -10.16 21.34
N ALA A 205 7.59 -9.89 20.63
CA ALA A 205 7.67 -10.18 19.19
C ALA A 205 7.56 -11.69 18.92
N ALA A 206 8.29 -12.51 19.67
CA ALA A 206 8.27 -13.96 19.56
C ALA A 206 6.89 -14.56 19.86
N ALA A 207 6.19 -14.05 20.88
CA ALA A 207 4.84 -14.48 21.23
C ALA A 207 3.80 -14.20 20.13
N ASN A 208 4.10 -13.28 19.21
CA ASN A 208 3.23 -12.88 18.10
C ASN A 208 3.73 -13.39 16.73
N ASP A 209 4.66 -14.35 16.70
CA ASP A 209 5.27 -14.91 15.48
C ASP A 209 5.94 -13.84 14.59
N ILE A 210 6.50 -12.81 15.21
CA ILE A 210 7.24 -11.74 14.54
C ILE A 210 8.73 -12.04 14.65
N LYS A 211 9.41 -12.14 13.50
CA LYS A 211 10.86 -12.37 13.47
C LYS A 211 11.60 -11.05 13.61
N VAL A 212 12.56 -10.99 14.53
CA VAL A 212 13.42 -9.82 14.71
C VAL A 212 14.81 -10.13 14.16
N TYR A 213 15.25 -9.37 13.16
CA TYR A 213 16.62 -9.40 12.64
C TYR A 213 17.34 -8.15 13.09
N THR A 214 18.48 -8.32 13.77
CA THR A 214 19.26 -7.19 14.29
C THR A 214 20.48 -6.95 13.40
N ILE A 215 20.67 -5.70 13.01
CA ILE A 215 21.83 -5.21 12.28
C ILE A 215 22.55 -4.22 13.21
N ALA A 216 23.75 -4.60 13.63
CA ALA A 216 24.59 -3.75 14.46
C ALA A 216 25.40 -2.80 13.56
N ALA A 217 25.32 -1.50 13.80
CA ALA A 217 26.06 -0.48 13.07
C ALA A 217 27.18 0.10 13.95
N GLY A 218 28.43 -0.27 13.66
CA GLY A 218 29.61 0.32 14.29
C GLY A 218 30.90 -0.47 14.06
N ILE A 219 32.03 0.19 14.25
CA ILE A 219 33.36 -0.41 14.20
C ILE A 219 33.83 -0.87 15.59
N THR A 220 34.70 -1.88 15.64
CA THR A 220 35.41 -2.26 16.87
C THR A 220 36.52 -1.24 17.11
N GLY A 221 36.28 -0.21 17.94
CA GLY A 221 37.27 0.83 18.26
C GLY A 221 36.66 2.21 18.50
N LEU A 222 37.49 3.26 18.42
CA LEU A 222 37.02 4.66 18.47
C LEU A 222 36.50 5.08 17.10
N ALA A 223 35.26 5.59 17.06
CA ALA A 223 34.66 6.13 15.85
C ALA A 223 34.77 7.67 15.85
N PRO A 224 35.13 8.31 14.72
CA PRO A 224 35.17 9.76 14.63
C PRO A 224 33.76 10.34 14.70
N MET A 225 33.56 11.27 15.64
CA MET A 225 32.29 11.96 15.87
C MET A 225 32.46 13.44 15.50
N PRO A 226 31.56 14.01 14.67
CA PRO A 226 31.62 15.43 14.38
C PRO A 226 31.35 16.26 15.64
N VAL A 227 32.20 17.25 15.90
CA VAL A 227 32.03 18.22 16.97
C VAL A 227 31.77 19.61 16.39
N THR A 228 30.70 20.25 16.86
CA THR A 228 30.40 21.65 16.51
C THR A 228 31.16 22.56 17.46
N MET A 229 32.12 23.33 16.92
CA MET A 229 32.86 24.34 17.65
C MET A 229 31.98 25.57 17.96
N GLN A 230 32.38 26.41 18.92
CA GLN A 230 31.60 27.60 19.32
C GLN A 230 31.41 28.63 18.19
N ASP A 231 32.24 28.56 17.15
CA ASP A 231 32.15 29.40 15.95
C ASP A 231 31.18 28.84 14.89
N GLY A 232 30.52 27.70 15.16
CA GLY A 232 29.61 27.02 14.25
C GLY A 232 30.30 26.16 13.19
N SER A 233 31.63 26.04 13.21
CA SER A 233 32.36 25.11 12.35
C SER A 233 32.25 23.67 12.87
N VAL A 234 32.19 22.70 11.95
CA VAL A 234 32.12 21.27 12.29
C VAL A 234 33.48 20.64 11.99
N SER A 235 34.10 20.04 13.01
CA SER A 235 35.39 19.36 12.93
C SER A 235 35.22 17.87 13.27
N LEU A 236 36.09 17.01 12.74
CA LEU A 236 36.12 15.56 12.97
C LEU A 236 37.26 15.19 13.91
#